data_AF-A0A4U0PLP6-F1
#
_entry.id   AF-A0A4U0PLP6-F1
#
_cell.length_a   1.000
_cell.length_b   1.000
_cell.length_c   1.000
_cell.angle_alpha   90.00
_cell.angle_beta   90.00
_cell.angle_gamma   90.00
#
_symmetry.space_group_name_H-M   'P 1'
#
loop_
_entity.id
_entity.type
_entity.pdbx_description
1 polymer ?
#
loop_
_entity_poly.entity_id
_entity_poly.type
_entity_poly.pdbx_seq_one_letter_code
_entity_poly.pdbx_strand_id
1 'polypeptide(L)'
;MSEAIGKTGILTSINLGVTILAAAVGIWTKTKLDQADVVLKRVEAQTQESSERRAERESLERRQMSVYEAVVRSLESDDRRRQEVAMALVTSMLSDPLRQELLLVLTKSQVQEIKQVALRTVRQEQLFKQEQPPVVATSAPMAQAPAQPEAADFPRYRFDVFWCERLGAGGQAQAAKIGAALREQAVSQARVRMLPDSINAQAGYRVTGYVIRADQGEEAVARRLAQLLQGTGVAGKLIQTTRSRQGTANYMSAFVCPA
;
A
#
# COMPACT_ATOMS: atom_id res chain seq x y z
N MET A 1 -20.79 -70.98 68.17
CA MET A 1 -20.71 -71.88 67.00
C MET A 1 -20.27 -71.04 65.82
N SER A 2 -19.25 -71.51 65.09
CA SER A 2 -18.73 -70.93 63.86
C SER A 2 -19.83 -70.43 62.95
N GLU A 3 -19.64 -69.27 62.29
CA GLU A 3 -19.84 -69.16 60.84
C GLU A 3 -19.53 -67.76 60.27
N ALA A 4 -18.97 -67.79 59.06
CA ALA A 4 -19.25 -66.88 57.96
C ALA A 4 -18.87 -65.40 58.04
N ILE A 5 -17.57 -65.09 57.99
CA ILE A 5 -17.12 -63.76 57.53
C ILE A 5 -15.94 -63.95 56.58
N GLY A 6 -16.21 -64.01 55.26
CA GLY A 6 -15.12 -64.14 54.29
C GLY A 6 -15.48 -64.18 52.80
N LYS A 7 -16.77 -64.07 52.42
CA LYS A 7 -17.17 -64.11 50.99
C LYS A 7 -17.90 -62.85 50.49
N THR A 8 -18.29 -61.94 51.36
CA THR A 8 -19.01 -60.70 50.98
C THR A 8 -18.12 -59.55 50.51
N GLY A 9 -16.81 -59.57 50.78
CA GLY A 9 -15.86 -58.53 50.33
C GLY A 9 -15.31 -58.71 48.90
N ILE A 10 -15.39 -59.92 48.33
CA ILE A 10 -14.78 -60.23 47.03
C ILE A 10 -15.73 -59.89 45.86
N LEU A 11 -17.04 -60.07 46.03
CA LEU A 11 -18.03 -59.76 44.98
C LEU A 11 -18.25 -58.25 44.79
N THR A 12 -18.17 -57.46 45.86
CA THR A 12 -18.27 -55.99 45.81
C THR A 12 -17.02 -55.34 45.21
N SER A 13 -15.84 -55.89 45.46
CA SER A 13 -14.58 -55.40 44.86
C SER A 13 -14.47 -55.69 43.36
N ILE A 14 -14.97 -56.85 42.88
CA ILE A 14 -15.01 -57.16 41.45
C ILE A 14 -15.95 -56.20 40.69
N ASN A 15 -17.14 -55.92 41.24
CA ASN A 15 -18.11 -55.03 40.59
C ASN A 15 -17.62 -53.56 40.54
N LEU A 16 -16.88 -53.12 41.57
CA LEU A 16 -16.21 -51.83 41.59
C LEU A 16 -15.08 -51.75 40.54
N GLY A 17 -14.31 -52.83 40.36
CA GLY A 17 -13.25 -52.90 39.35
C GLY A 17 -13.78 -52.76 37.91
N VAL A 18 -14.87 -53.46 37.59
CA VAL A 18 -15.49 -53.42 36.24
C VAL A 18 -16.06 -52.03 35.93
N THR A 19 -16.69 -51.38 36.91
CA THR A 19 -17.26 -50.03 36.74
C THR A 19 -16.19 -48.95 36.57
N ILE A 20 -15.05 -49.04 37.29
CA ILE A 20 -13.91 -48.14 37.10
C ILE A 20 -13.29 -48.31 35.71
N LEU A 21 -13.15 -49.56 35.23
CA LEU A 21 -12.63 -49.85 33.89
C LEU A 21 -13.55 -49.32 32.79
N ALA A 22 -14.86 -49.51 32.92
CA ALA A 22 -15.84 -48.95 31.98
C ALA A 22 -15.82 -47.41 31.96
N ALA A 23 -15.70 -46.77 33.12
CA ALA A 23 -15.57 -45.32 33.22
C ALA A 23 -14.27 -44.81 32.57
N ALA A 24 -13.15 -45.51 32.77
CA ALA A 24 -11.86 -45.16 32.16
C ALA A 24 -11.90 -45.27 30.62
N VAL A 25 -12.53 -46.33 30.08
CA VAL A 25 -12.73 -46.48 28.63
C VAL A 25 -13.66 -45.39 28.09
N GLY A 26 -14.70 -45.00 28.83
CA GLY A 26 -15.58 -43.88 28.49
C GLY A 26 -14.85 -42.54 28.43
N ILE A 27 -13.97 -42.27 29.40
CA ILE A 27 -13.13 -41.05 29.42
C ILE A 27 -12.12 -41.07 28.26
N TRP A 28 -11.50 -42.21 27.98
CA TRP A 28 -10.52 -42.35 26.89
C TRP A 28 -11.15 -42.19 25.50
N THR A 29 -12.32 -42.80 25.27
CA THR A 29 -13.06 -42.65 24.01
C THR A 29 -13.55 -41.22 23.80
N LYS A 30 -14.08 -40.57 24.84
CA LYS A 30 -14.52 -39.16 24.78
C LYS A 30 -13.36 -38.21 24.46
N THR A 31 -12.21 -38.38 25.10
CA THR A 31 -11.03 -37.54 24.81
C THR A 31 -10.49 -37.73 23.39
N LYS A 32 -10.60 -38.95 22.82
CA LYS A 32 -10.26 -39.19 21.42
C LYS A 32 -11.27 -38.60 20.43
N LEU A 33 -12.56 -38.66 20.76
CA LEU A 33 -13.62 -38.01 19.99
C LEU A 33 -13.47 -36.48 19.99
N ASP A 34 -13.21 -35.88 21.15
CA ASP A 34 -12.97 -34.43 21.27
C ASP A 34 -11.74 -33.98 20.46
N GLN A 35 -10.67 -34.80 20.44
CA GLN A 35 -9.50 -34.53 19.59
C GLN A 35 -9.82 -34.62 18.10
N ALA A 36 -10.61 -35.60 17.68
CA ALA A 36 -11.03 -35.77 16.29
C ALA A 36 -11.92 -34.60 15.82
N ASP A 37 -12.87 -34.17 16.64
CA ASP A 37 -13.75 -33.03 16.34
C ASP A 37 -12.97 -31.72 16.21
N VAL A 38 -11.96 -31.50 17.06
CA VAL A 38 -11.10 -30.31 16.95
C VAL A 38 -10.28 -30.32 15.67
N VAL A 39 -9.78 -31.50 15.24
CA VAL A 39 -9.04 -31.64 13.99
C VAL A 39 -9.96 -31.45 12.78
N LEU A 40 -11.16 -32.06 12.78
CA LEU A 40 -12.17 -31.88 11.73
C LEU A 40 -12.53 -30.40 11.55
N LYS A 41 -12.85 -29.69 12.65
CA LYS A 41 -13.17 -28.26 12.60
C LYS A 41 -12.01 -27.41 12.06
N ARG A 42 -10.75 -27.74 12.36
CA ARG A 42 -9.59 -27.03 11.79
C ARG A 42 -9.46 -27.29 10.30
N VAL A 43 -9.63 -28.53 9.85
CA VAL A 43 -9.55 -28.89 8.44
C VAL A 43 -10.68 -28.24 7.64
N GLU A 44 -11.90 -28.23 8.17
CA GLU A 44 -13.04 -27.53 7.58
C GLU A 44 -12.79 -26.02 7.48
N ALA A 45 -12.36 -25.38 8.58
CA ALA A 45 -12.04 -23.95 8.58
C ALA A 45 -10.93 -23.60 7.57
N GLN A 46 -9.87 -24.42 7.50
CA GLN A 46 -8.78 -24.23 6.55
C GLN A 46 -9.22 -24.45 5.10
N THR A 47 -10.09 -25.43 4.86
CA THR A 47 -10.65 -25.71 3.53
C THR A 47 -11.56 -24.57 3.10
N GLN A 48 -12.42 -24.08 3.99
CA GLN A 48 -13.30 -22.94 3.75
C GLN A 48 -12.49 -21.68 3.45
N GLU A 49 -11.49 -21.34 4.26
CA GLU A 49 -10.61 -20.19 4.02
C GLU A 49 -9.88 -20.31 2.66
N SER A 50 -9.42 -21.51 2.30
CA SER A 50 -8.79 -21.74 1.00
C SER A 50 -9.75 -21.57 -0.17
N SER A 51 -11.01 -21.99 0.00
CA SER A 51 -12.06 -21.86 -1.01
C SER A 51 -12.49 -20.42 -1.22
N GLU A 52 -12.62 -19.65 -0.13
CA GLU A 52 -12.93 -18.21 -0.16
C GLU A 52 -11.82 -17.45 -0.86
N ARG A 53 -10.55 -17.72 -0.53
CA ARG A 53 -9.40 -17.11 -1.23
C ARG A 53 -9.35 -17.43 -2.72
N ARG A 54 -9.75 -18.63 -3.13
CA ARG A 54 -9.85 -19.00 -4.55
C ARG A 54 -11.00 -18.24 -5.23
N ALA A 55 -12.17 -18.21 -4.62
CA ALA A 55 -13.33 -17.48 -5.14
C ALA A 55 -13.05 -15.98 -5.26
N GLU A 56 -12.32 -15.39 -4.31
CA GLU A 56 -11.87 -14.00 -4.38
C GLU A 56 -10.92 -13.75 -5.57
N ARG A 57 -9.94 -14.64 -5.78
CA ARG A 57 -9.01 -14.55 -6.92
C ARG A 57 -9.75 -14.68 -8.25
N GLU A 58 -10.60 -15.70 -8.39
CA GLU A 58 -11.39 -15.89 -9.61
C GLU A 58 -12.33 -14.71 -9.87
N SER A 59 -12.96 -14.16 -8.84
CA SER A 59 -13.80 -12.96 -8.94
C SER A 59 -12.99 -11.73 -9.38
N LEU A 60 -11.76 -11.60 -8.88
CA LEU A 60 -10.86 -10.51 -9.26
C LEU A 60 -10.40 -10.66 -10.71
N GLU A 61 -9.98 -11.86 -11.12
CA GLU A 61 -9.57 -12.18 -12.50
C GLU A 61 -10.73 -11.98 -13.49
N ARG A 62 -11.94 -12.44 -13.19
CA ARG A 62 -13.13 -12.21 -14.03
C ARG A 62 -13.45 -10.74 -14.19
N ARG A 63 -13.33 -9.95 -13.11
CA ARG A 63 -13.52 -8.49 -13.17
C ARG A 63 -12.45 -7.85 -14.06
N GLN A 64 -11.19 -8.24 -13.92
CA GLN A 64 -10.10 -7.73 -14.75
C GLN A 64 -10.29 -8.07 -16.24
N MET A 65 -10.68 -9.30 -16.56
CA MET A 65 -10.98 -9.72 -17.93
C MET A 65 -12.17 -8.96 -18.53
N SER A 66 -13.24 -8.77 -17.76
CA SER A 66 -14.41 -7.99 -18.20
C SER A 66 -14.04 -6.53 -18.53
N VAL A 67 -13.20 -5.90 -17.71
CA VAL A 67 -12.69 -4.56 -17.98
C VAL A 67 -11.83 -4.54 -19.24
N TYR A 68 -10.94 -5.50 -19.41
CA TYR A 68 -10.11 -5.63 -20.61
C TYR A 68 -10.97 -5.75 -21.88
N GLU A 69 -11.94 -6.67 -21.88
CA GLU A 69 -12.86 -6.86 -23.00
C GLU A 69 -13.66 -5.58 -23.31
N ALA A 70 -14.13 -4.87 -22.29
CA ALA A 70 -14.87 -3.63 -22.47
C ALA A 70 -14.00 -2.54 -23.14
N VAL A 71 -12.73 -2.39 -22.75
CA VAL A 71 -11.80 -1.43 -23.37
C VAL A 71 -11.49 -1.85 -24.81
N VAL A 72 -11.19 -3.13 -25.06
CA VAL A 72 -10.91 -3.61 -26.42
C VAL A 72 -12.11 -3.39 -27.35
N ARG A 73 -13.32 -3.77 -26.92
CA ARG A 73 -14.56 -3.53 -27.70
C ARG A 73 -14.82 -2.04 -27.94
N SER A 74 -14.41 -1.16 -27.02
CA SER A 74 -14.55 0.28 -27.23
C SER A 74 -13.65 0.80 -28.35
N LEU A 75 -12.49 0.18 -28.57
CA LEU A 75 -11.54 0.52 -29.62
C LEU A 75 -11.91 -0.04 -30.98
N GLU A 76 -12.64 -1.16 -31.01
CA GLU A 76 -13.23 -1.71 -32.23
C GLU A 76 -14.36 -0.82 -32.78
N SER A 77 -14.95 0.03 -31.92
CA SER A 77 -15.94 1.01 -32.32
C SER A 77 -15.32 2.39 -32.58
N ASP A 78 -15.72 3.07 -33.65
CA ASP A 78 -15.35 4.48 -33.91
C ASP A 78 -16.13 5.48 -33.05
N ASP A 79 -16.87 5.00 -32.05
CA ASP A 79 -17.65 5.83 -31.15
C ASP A 79 -16.73 6.52 -30.13
N ARG A 80 -16.51 7.81 -30.36
CA ARG A 80 -15.74 8.69 -29.47
C ARG A 80 -16.20 8.61 -28.02
N ARG A 81 -17.51 8.53 -27.76
CA ARG A 81 -18.04 8.52 -26.39
C ARG A 81 -17.64 7.23 -25.67
N ARG A 82 -17.64 6.09 -26.37
CA ARG A 82 -17.19 4.81 -25.80
C ARG A 82 -15.70 4.84 -25.45
N GLN A 83 -14.88 5.42 -26.32
CA GLN A 83 -13.44 5.53 -26.08
C GLN A 83 -13.11 6.53 -24.96
N GLU A 84 -13.86 7.62 -24.83
CA GLU A 84 -13.76 8.54 -23.68
C GLU A 84 -14.11 7.83 -22.36
N VAL A 85 -15.18 7.03 -22.33
CA VAL A 85 -15.54 6.23 -21.14
C VAL A 85 -14.46 5.19 -20.83
N ALA A 86 -13.92 4.52 -21.84
CA ALA A 86 -12.83 3.55 -21.65
C ALA A 86 -11.58 4.22 -21.08
N MET A 87 -11.20 5.39 -21.58
CA MET A 87 -10.08 6.18 -21.05
C MET A 87 -10.32 6.60 -19.59
N ALA A 88 -11.53 7.07 -19.25
CA ALA A 88 -11.88 7.43 -17.89
C ALA A 88 -11.83 6.22 -16.95
N LEU A 89 -12.34 5.06 -17.40
CA LEU A 89 -12.30 3.82 -16.65
C LEU A 89 -10.84 3.41 -16.37
N VAL A 90 -10.00 3.36 -17.40
CA VAL A 90 -8.57 3.01 -17.25
C VAL A 90 -7.84 4.00 -16.32
N THR A 91 -8.18 5.29 -16.41
CA THR A 91 -7.60 6.31 -15.51
C THR A 91 -8.01 6.08 -14.06
N SER A 92 -9.23 5.59 -13.81
CA SER A 92 -9.72 5.26 -12.47
C SER A 92 -9.12 3.98 -11.86
N MET A 93 -8.44 3.14 -12.65
CA MET A 93 -7.77 1.91 -12.20
C MET A 93 -6.42 2.17 -11.52
N LEU A 94 -6.41 3.11 -10.58
CA LEU A 94 -5.26 3.83 -10.00
C LEU A 94 -4.11 2.97 -9.41
N SER A 95 -4.21 1.65 -9.36
CA SER A 95 -3.13 0.77 -8.87
C SER A 95 -3.14 -0.61 -9.52
N ASP A 96 -3.84 -0.80 -10.64
CA ASP A 96 -3.94 -2.09 -11.30
C ASP A 96 -2.76 -2.29 -12.28
N PRO A 97 -2.02 -3.42 -12.21
CA PRO A 97 -0.99 -3.75 -13.20
C PRO A 97 -1.48 -3.66 -14.65
N LEU A 98 -2.75 -4.02 -14.88
CA LEU A 98 -3.39 -4.03 -16.19
C LEU A 98 -3.60 -2.61 -16.75
N ARG A 99 -3.62 -1.58 -15.90
CA ARG A 99 -3.83 -0.20 -16.31
C ARG A 99 -2.80 0.25 -17.35
N GLN A 100 -1.54 -0.12 -17.17
CA GLN A 100 -0.48 0.30 -18.08
C GLN A 100 -0.65 -0.37 -19.45
N GLU A 101 -1.02 -1.65 -19.48
CA GLU A 101 -1.33 -2.37 -20.72
C GLU A 101 -2.56 -1.77 -21.43
N LEU A 102 -3.61 -1.43 -20.69
CA LEU A 102 -4.80 -0.79 -21.24
C LEU A 102 -4.53 0.61 -21.79
N LEU A 103 -3.68 1.41 -21.13
CA LEU A 103 -3.23 2.69 -21.65
C LEU A 103 -2.45 2.50 -22.96
N LEU A 104 -1.56 1.50 -23.04
CA LEU A 104 -0.84 1.16 -24.27
C LEU A 104 -1.81 0.76 -25.39
N VAL A 105 -2.85 -0.02 -25.08
CA VAL A 105 -3.90 -0.39 -26.03
C VAL A 105 -4.68 0.85 -26.52
N LEU A 106 -5.02 1.79 -25.62
CA LEU A 106 -5.66 3.05 -25.98
C LEU A 106 -4.79 3.97 -26.86
N THR A 107 -3.47 3.82 -26.88
CA THR A 107 -2.61 4.55 -27.85
C THR A 107 -2.84 4.14 -29.30
N LYS A 108 -3.52 3.01 -29.54
CA LYS A 108 -3.91 2.53 -30.87
C LYS A 108 -5.31 3.00 -31.29
N SER A 109 -5.98 3.81 -30.47
CA SER A 109 -7.27 4.42 -30.77
C SER A 109 -7.26 5.16 -32.11
N GLN A 110 -8.38 5.05 -32.85
CA GLN A 110 -8.64 5.82 -34.06
C GLN A 110 -9.07 7.27 -33.76
N VAL A 111 -9.51 7.55 -32.52
CA VAL A 111 -9.85 8.90 -32.04
C VAL A 111 -8.57 9.60 -31.60
N GLN A 112 -8.14 10.57 -32.39
CA GLN A 112 -6.83 11.22 -32.23
C GLN A 112 -6.65 11.85 -30.85
N GLU A 113 -7.70 12.45 -30.27
CA GLU A 113 -7.65 13.05 -28.94
C GLU A 113 -7.34 12.00 -27.86
N ILE A 114 -8.02 10.86 -27.87
CA ILE A 114 -7.82 9.76 -26.91
C ILE A 114 -6.41 9.20 -27.05
N LYS A 115 -5.97 8.96 -28.29
CA LYS A 115 -4.62 8.50 -28.59
C LYS A 115 -3.55 9.44 -28.03
N GLN A 116 -3.70 10.75 -28.22
CA GLN A 116 -2.74 11.74 -27.74
C GLN A 116 -2.71 11.83 -26.21
N VAL A 117 -3.87 11.75 -25.56
CA VAL A 117 -3.95 11.72 -24.10
C VAL A 117 -3.28 10.46 -23.55
N ALA A 118 -3.61 9.28 -24.10
CA ALA A 118 -3.01 8.02 -23.68
C ALA A 118 -1.48 8.02 -23.86
N LEU A 119 -0.97 8.49 -25.01
CA LEU A 119 0.47 8.61 -25.26
C LEU A 119 1.16 9.55 -24.25
N ARG A 120 0.53 10.68 -23.94
CA ARG A 120 1.07 11.64 -22.95
C ARG A 120 1.14 11.00 -21.57
N THR A 121 0.06 10.36 -21.12
CA THR A 121 0.00 9.69 -19.81
C THR A 121 1.05 8.59 -19.71
N VAL A 122 1.18 7.71 -20.71
CA VAL A 122 2.19 6.65 -20.72
C VAL A 122 3.60 7.24 -20.62
N ARG A 123 3.90 8.26 -21.42
CA ARG A 123 5.21 8.90 -21.43
C ARG A 123 5.55 9.54 -20.09
N GLN A 124 4.61 10.28 -19.50
CA GLN A 124 4.81 10.94 -18.21
C GLN A 124 5.01 9.94 -17.08
N GLU A 125 4.28 8.83 -17.08
CA GLU A 125 4.46 7.79 -16.07
C GLU A 125 5.77 7.04 -16.22
N GLN A 126 6.21 6.78 -17.46
CA GLN A 126 7.52 6.17 -17.70
C GLN A 126 8.65 7.10 -17.25
N LEU A 127 8.57 8.38 -17.56
CA LEU A 127 9.54 9.37 -17.08
C LEU A 127 9.56 9.42 -15.56
N PHE A 128 8.39 9.47 -14.92
CA PHE A 128 8.30 9.46 -13.45
C PHE A 128 8.93 8.21 -12.84
N LYS A 129 8.70 7.03 -13.42
CA LYS A 129 9.30 5.76 -12.96
C LYS A 129 10.82 5.73 -13.15
N GLN A 130 11.33 6.23 -14.26
CA GLN A 130 12.78 6.31 -14.52
C GLN A 130 13.49 7.27 -13.58
N GLU A 131 12.81 8.36 -13.17
CA GLU A 131 13.35 9.33 -12.24
C GLU A 131 13.28 8.89 -10.76
N GLN A 132 12.53 7.84 -10.45
CA GLN A 132 12.50 7.31 -9.08
C GLN A 132 13.88 6.72 -8.74
N PRO A 133 14.50 7.16 -7.63
CA PRO A 133 15.69 6.47 -7.15
C PRO A 133 15.31 5.02 -6.84
N PRO A 134 16.20 4.04 -7.04
CA PRO A 134 15.95 2.70 -6.54
C PRO A 134 15.63 2.82 -5.05
N VAL A 135 14.46 2.31 -4.65
CA VAL A 135 14.10 2.17 -3.25
C VAL A 135 15.04 1.11 -2.70
N VAL A 136 16.25 1.54 -2.34
CA VAL A 136 17.13 0.71 -1.52
C VAL A 136 16.42 0.71 -0.18
N ALA A 137 15.66 -0.35 0.06
CA ALA A 137 15.20 -0.71 1.38
C ALA A 137 16.44 -1.07 2.20
N THR A 138 17.27 -0.09 2.53
CA THR A 138 18.15 -0.19 3.68
C THR A 138 17.22 -0.24 4.86
N SER A 139 16.86 -1.46 5.24
CA SER A 139 16.50 -1.82 6.60
C SER A 139 17.72 -1.52 7.48
N ALA A 140 18.01 -0.23 7.66
CA ALA A 140 18.80 0.20 8.77
C ALA A 140 18.03 -0.25 10.02
N PRO A 141 18.71 -0.85 11.01
CA PRO A 141 18.07 -1.14 12.29
C PRO A 141 17.36 0.13 12.76
N MET A 142 16.16 -0.02 13.34
CA MET A 142 15.52 1.07 14.09
C MET A 142 16.51 1.55 15.14
N ALA A 143 17.34 2.52 14.79
CA ALA A 143 18.24 3.16 15.72
C ALA A 143 17.32 3.89 16.70
N GLN A 144 17.32 3.40 17.93
CA GLN A 144 16.69 4.07 19.05
C GLN A 144 17.12 5.53 19.00
N ALA A 145 16.13 6.42 18.94
CA ALA A 145 16.33 7.85 18.83
C ALA A 145 17.34 8.32 19.90
N PRO A 146 18.46 8.96 19.51
CA PRO A 146 19.17 9.80 20.45
C PRO A 146 18.21 10.92 20.87
N ALA A 147 17.96 11.02 22.16
CA ALA A 147 17.23 12.11 22.78
C ALA A 147 18.09 13.38 22.72
N GLN A 148 18.17 14.03 21.55
CA GLN A 148 18.62 15.42 21.41
C GLN A 148 18.26 15.94 20.00
N PRO A 149 17.77 17.18 19.87
CA PRO A 149 17.52 17.79 18.58
C PRO A 149 18.88 18.12 17.95
N GLU A 150 19.46 17.18 17.18
CA GLU A 150 20.53 17.55 16.25
C GLU A 150 20.02 18.73 15.41
N ALA A 151 20.83 19.79 15.34
CA ALA A 151 20.56 20.91 14.47
C ALA A 151 20.20 20.37 13.08
N ALA A 152 19.07 20.79 12.53
CA ALA A 152 18.53 20.25 11.28
C ALA A 152 19.55 20.43 10.14
N ASP A 153 20.34 19.40 9.86
CA ASP A 153 21.47 19.46 8.94
C ASP A 153 21.03 19.07 7.53
N PHE A 154 20.73 20.05 6.68
CA PHE A 154 20.27 19.82 5.29
C PHE A 154 21.25 19.05 4.38
N PRO A 155 22.58 19.28 4.43
CA PRO A 155 23.56 18.62 3.56
C PRO A 155 23.49 17.09 3.53
N ARG A 156 23.09 16.42 4.61
CA ARG A 156 22.98 14.94 4.66
C ARG A 156 21.72 14.38 4.01
N TYR A 157 20.74 15.24 3.70
CA TYR A 157 19.45 14.83 3.18
C TYR A 157 19.35 14.95 1.67
N ARG A 158 18.52 14.08 1.10
CA ARG A 158 18.09 14.09 -0.29
C ARG A 158 16.67 14.63 -0.34
N PHE A 159 16.42 15.58 -1.23
CA PHE A 159 15.12 16.22 -1.33
C PHE A 159 14.58 16.11 -2.74
N ASP A 160 13.34 15.63 -2.84
CA ASP A 160 12.57 15.69 -4.07
C ASP A 160 11.42 16.67 -3.90
N VAL A 161 11.42 17.72 -4.72
CA VAL A 161 10.38 18.73 -4.79
C VAL A 161 9.48 18.39 -5.97
N PHE A 162 8.29 17.93 -5.67
CA PHE A 162 7.27 17.61 -6.65
C PHE A 162 6.34 18.78 -6.88
N TRP A 163 5.93 19.00 -8.13
CA TRP A 163 4.83 19.92 -8.47
C TRP A 163 3.77 19.19 -9.27
N CYS A 164 2.49 19.45 -8.97
CA CYS A 164 1.39 18.78 -9.66
C CYS A 164 1.23 19.29 -11.11
N GLU A 165 1.08 18.36 -12.05
CA GLU A 165 0.93 18.63 -13.49
C GLU A 165 -0.13 19.71 -13.79
N ARG A 166 -1.29 19.64 -13.13
CA ARG A 166 -2.39 20.61 -13.29
C ARG A 166 -2.01 22.08 -13.09
N LEU A 167 -0.91 22.37 -12.40
CA LEU A 167 -0.42 23.74 -12.17
C LEU A 167 0.38 24.31 -13.35
N GLY A 168 0.78 23.45 -14.30
CA GLY A 168 1.58 23.82 -15.45
C GLY A 168 2.87 24.58 -15.08
N ALA A 169 3.23 25.55 -15.92
CA ALA A 169 4.46 26.33 -15.79
C ALA A 169 4.57 27.08 -14.44
N GLY A 170 3.44 27.48 -13.85
CA GLY A 170 3.43 28.16 -12.55
C GLY A 170 3.90 27.26 -11.41
N GLY A 171 3.39 26.03 -11.36
CA GLY A 171 3.83 25.03 -10.38
C GLY A 171 5.30 24.65 -10.57
N GLN A 172 5.74 24.48 -11.82
CA GLN A 172 7.14 24.21 -12.15
C GLN A 172 8.06 25.35 -11.68
N ALA A 173 7.72 26.61 -11.97
CA ALA A 173 8.52 27.76 -11.58
C ALA A 173 8.61 27.89 -10.05
N GLN A 174 7.52 27.63 -9.33
CA GLN A 174 7.52 27.64 -7.87
C GLN A 174 8.40 26.52 -7.28
N ALA A 175 8.26 25.30 -7.78
CA ALA A 175 9.09 24.18 -7.34
C ALA A 175 10.57 24.37 -7.70
N ALA A 176 10.87 25.02 -8.83
CA ALA A 176 12.23 25.40 -9.21
C ALA A 176 12.86 26.39 -8.22
N LYS A 177 12.11 27.38 -7.73
CA LYS A 177 12.57 28.31 -6.68
C LYS A 177 12.90 27.59 -5.37
N ILE A 178 12.03 26.66 -4.95
CA ILE A 178 12.27 25.83 -3.76
C ILE A 178 13.54 24.98 -3.95
N GLY A 179 13.68 24.34 -5.10
CA GLY A 179 14.87 23.54 -5.44
C GLY A 179 16.16 24.37 -5.46
N ALA A 180 16.11 25.61 -5.94
CA ALA A 180 17.25 26.53 -5.91
C ALA A 180 17.63 26.90 -4.47
N ALA A 181 16.65 27.30 -3.65
CA ALA A 181 16.88 27.63 -2.24
C ALA A 181 17.44 26.44 -1.43
N LEU A 182 17.05 25.21 -1.75
CA LEU A 182 17.66 24.01 -1.15
C LEU A 182 19.13 23.88 -1.50
N ARG A 183 19.51 24.11 -2.76
CA ARG A 183 20.92 24.06 -3.19
C ARG A 183 21.77 25.15 -2.54
N GLU A 184 21.20 26.33 -2.31
CA GLU A 184 21.85 27.42 -1.56
C GLU A 184 22.14 27.03 -0.10
N GLN A 185 21.35 26.11 0.47
CA GLN A 185 21.60 25.52 1.79
C GLN A 185 22.57 24.31 1.74
N ALA A 186 23.39 24.20 0.70
CA ALA A 186 24.34 23.11 0.46
C ALA A 186 23.71 21.71 0.34
N VAL A 187 22.43 21.61 -0.05
CA VAL A 187 21.82 20.33 -0.44
C VAL A 187 22.29 19.97 -1.85
N SER A 188 23.21 19.01 -1.94
CA SER A 188 23.72 18.52 -3.23
C SER A 188 22.69 17.71 -4.02
N GLN A 189 21.71 17.11 -3.36
CA GLN A 189 20.71 16.21 -3.96
C GLN A 189 19.28 16.76 -3.85
N ALA A 190 19.07 17.99 -4.34
CA ALA A 190 17.75 18.58 -4.50
C ALA A 190 17.26 18.46 -5.95
N ARG A 191 16.24 17.62 -6.19
CA ARG A 191 15.63 17.43 -7.51
C ARG A 191 14.25 18.05 -7.56
N VAL A 192 13.89 18.59 -8.72
CA VAL A 192 12.57 19.15 -8.98
C VAL A 192 11.90 18.30 -10.05
N ARG A 193 10.72 17.76 -9.77
CA ARG A 193 10.03 16.81 -10.64
C ARG A 193 8.56 17.13 -10.78
N MET A 194 8.01 16.83 -11.94
CA MET A 194 6.57 16.87 -12.13
C MET A 194 5.95 15.64 -11.48
N LEU A 195 4.81 15.80 -10.81
CA LEU A 195 3.94 14.74 -10.37
C LEU A 195 2.75 14.67 -11.33
N PRO A 196 2.71 13.68 -12.24
CA PRO A 196 1.59 13.52 -13.16
C PRO A 196 0.28 13.32 -12.38
N ASP A 197 -0.83 13.85 -12.91
CA ASP A 197 -2.12 13.75 -12.22
C ASP A 197 -2.55 12.29 -12.03
N SER A 198 -2.21 11.43 -12.99
CA SER A 198 -2.45 9.99 -12.91
C SER A 198 -1.69 9.30 -11.78
N ILE A 199 -0.47 9.75 -11.47
CA ILE A 199 0.30 9.29 -10.31
C ILE A 199 -0.27 9.87 -9.03
N ASN A 200 -0.63 11.16 -9.02
CA ASN A 200 -1.17 11.79 -7.84
C ASN A 200 -2.51 11.18 -7.40
N ALA A 201 -3.30 10.65 -8.33
CA ALA A 201 -4.54 9.97 -7.97
C ALA A 201 -4.32 8.59 -7.29
N GLN A 202 -3.13 7.99 -7.45
CA GLN A 202 -2.80 6.67 -6.87
C GLN A 202 -2.78 6.67 -5.35
N ALA A 203 -3.10 5.51 -4.76
CA ALA A 203 -2.99 5.33 -3.33
C ALA A 203 -1.56 5.61 -2.84
N GLY A 204 -1.43 6.41 -1.79
CA GLY A 204 -0.14 6.82 -1.26
C GLY A 204 0.40 8.12 -1.84
N TYR A 205 -0.07 8.63 -2.99
CA TYR A 205 0.24 9.99 -3.45
C TYR A 205 -0.85 10.97 -2.99
N ARG A 206 -2.04 11.03 -3.62
CA ARG A 206 -3.22 11.83 -3.20
C ARG A 206 -2.89 13.14 -2.47
N VAL A 207 -1.99 13.92 -3.06
CA VAL A 207 -1.50 15.15 -2.45
C VAL A 207 -2.33 16.34 -2.91
N THR A 208 -2.80 17.12 -1.94
CA THR A 208 -3.47 18.40 -2.14
C THR A 208 -2.86 19.44 -1.19
N GLY A 209 -2.58 20.64 -1.69
CA GLY A 209 -1.90 21.69 -0.94
C GLY A 209 -0.38 21.59 -0.97
N TYR A 210 0.25 22.19 0.04
CA TYR A 210 1.68 22.07 0.27
C TYR A 210 1.92 21.01 1.34
N VAL A 211 2.65 19.96 0.98
CA VAL A 211 2.85 18.81 1.88
C VAL A 211 4.33 18.47 1.95
N ILE A 212 4.83 18.20 3.14
CA ILE A 212 6.14 17.60 3.39
C ILE A 212 5.90 16.19 3.93
N ARG A 213 6.61 15.21 3.36
CA ARG A 213 6.64 13.84 3.86
C ARG A 213 7.99 13.55 4.46
N ALA A 214 7.99 13.34 5.77
CA ALA A 214 9.18 13.04 6.56
C ALA A 214 9.03 11.68 7.25
N ASP A 215 10.14 10.97 7.44
CA ASP A 215 10.16 9.75 8.25
C ASP A 215 10.23 10.08 9.75
N GLN A 216 10.10 9.05 10.59
CA GLN A 216 10.12 9.21 12.05
C GLN A 216 11.50 9.70 12.52
N GLY A 217 11.53 10.76 13.33
CA GLY A 217 12.78 11.36 13.81
C GLY A 217 13.35 12.47 12.90
N GLU A 218 12.68 12.77 11.78
CA GLU A 218 13.08 13.82 10.84
C GLU A 218 12.27 15.13 11.00
N GLU A 219 11.51 15.27 12.10
CA GLU A 219 10.56 16.38 12.29
C GLU A 219 11.25 17.75 12.41
N ALA A 220 12.46 17.79 12.95
CA ALA A 220 13.26 19.03 13.00
C ALA A 220 13.63 19.52 11.59
N VAL A 221 14.03 18.60 10.71
CA VAL A 221 14.40 18.88 9.33
C VAL A 221 13.17 19.26 8.51
N ALA A 222 12.05 18.57 8.72
CA ALA A 222 10.77 18.92 8.10
C ALA A 222 10.30 20.33 8.48
N ARG A 223 10.48 20.74 9.74
CA ARG A 223 10.17 22.12 10.19
C ARG A 223 11.08 23.16 9.53
N ARG A 224 12.38 22.89 9.44
CA ARG A 224 13.32 23.78 8.73
C ARG A 224 12.99 23.87 7.24
N LEU A 225 12.59 22.75 6.62
CA LEU A 225 12.12 22.73 5.23
C LEU A 225 10.85 23.57 5.05
N ALA A 226 9.89 23.45 5.97
CA ALA A 226 8.68 24.27 5.94
C ALA A 226 9.00 25.78 6.00
N GLN A 227 9.95 26.19 6.84
CA GLN A 227 10.40 27.58 6.94
C GLN A 227 11.03 28.06 5.62
N LEU A 228 11.86 27.23 4.98
CA LEU A 228 12.43 27.53 3.66
C LEU A 228 11.34 27.68 2.58
N LEU A 229 10.32 26.82 2.61
CA LEU A 229 9.17 26.91 1.69
C LEU A 229 8.42 28.23 1.87
N GLN A 230 8.17 28.66 3.11
CA GLN A 230 7.53 29.96 3.38
C GLN A 230 8.31 31.12 2.73
N GLY A 231 9.65 31.09 2.76
CA GLY A 231 10.52 32.09 2.15
C GLY A 231 10.59 32.08 0.61
N THR A 232 10.09 31.03 -0.05
CA THR A 232 10.23 30.82 -1.51
C THR A 232 8.91 31.03 -2.28
N GLY A 233 7.99 31.82 -1.71
CA GLY A 233 6.72 32.16 -2.33
C GLY A 233 5.55 31.25 -1.92
N VAL A 234 5.71 30.46 -0.86
CA VAL A 234 4.62 29.73 -0.18
C VAL A 234 4.13 30.50 1.07
N ALA A 235 4.57 31.75 1.24
CA ALA A 235 4.27 32.58 2.40
C ALA A 235 2.76 32.65 2.69
N GLY A 236 2.39 32.38 3.95
CA GLY A 236 0.99 32.43 4.41
C GLY A 236 0.13 31.26 3.93
N LYS A 237 0.71 30.28 3.22
CA LYS A 237 0.01 29.02 2.91
C LYS A 237 0.27 27.99 3.99
N LEU A 238 -0.74 27.16 4.27
CA LEU A 238 -0.60 26.05 5.18
C LEU A 238 0.28 24.96 4.54
N ILE A 239 1.37 24.61 5.22
CA ILE A 239 2.23 23.48 4.87
C ILE A 239 1.92 22.36 5.85
N GLN A 240 1.45 21.23 5.33
CA GLN A 240 1.16 20.05 6.13
C GLN A 240 2.39 19.15 6.18
N THR A 241 2.74 18.66 7.36
CA THR A 241 3.75 17.60 7.49
C THR A 241 3.05 16.28 7.76
N THR A 242 3.34 15.28 6.94
CA THR A 242 2.78 13.93 7.04
C THR A 242 3.90 12.91 7.12
N ARG A 243 3.60 11.73 7.67
CA ARG A 243 4.59 10.64 7.77
C ARG A 243 4.81 10.00 6.39
N SER A 244 6.06 9.83 5.99
CA SER A 244 6.44 9.04 4.83
C SER A 244 6.07 7.56 5.04
N ARG A 245 5.67 6.88 3.97
CA ARG A 245 5.45 5.42 3.96
C ARG A 245 6.61 4.67 3.31
N GLN A 246 7.64 5.38 2.83
CA GLN A 246 8.76 4.80 2.11
C GLN A 246 9.88 4.31 3.04
N GLY A 247 9.96 4.80 4.29
CA GLY A 247 10.94 4.36 5.28
C GLY A 247 12.39 4.53 4.81
N THR A 248 12.66 5.55 3.99
CA THR A 248 13.97 5.78 3.40
C THR A 248 14.66 6.87 4.20
N ALA A 249 15.60 6.49 5.06
CA ALA A 249 16.33 7.43 5.89
C ALA A 249 17.02 8.53 5.06
N ASN A 250 17.02 9.76 5.59
CA ASN A 250 17.65 10.92 4.98
C ASN A 250 17.06 11.29 3.60
N TYR A 251 15.79 10.95 3.36
CA TYR A 251 15.07 11.30 2.14
C TYR A 251 13.74 11.94 2.47
N MET A 252 13.50 13.13 1.91
CA MET A 252 12.30 13.90 2.17
C MET A 252 11.65 14.34 0.86
N SER A 253 10.32 14.24 0.79
CA SER A 253 9.55 14.69 -0.35
C SER A 253 8.75 15.94 0.03
N ALA A 254 8.90 17.01 -0.75
CA ALA A 254 8.07 18.20 -0.67
C ALA A 254 7.14 18.26 -1.88
N PHE A 255 5.88 18.61 -1.68
CA PHE A 255 4.86 18.65 -2.72
C PHE A 255 4.27 20.04 -2.83
N VAL A 256 4.21 20.55 -4.05
CA VAL A 256 3.62 21.83 -4.45
C VAL A 256 2.38 21.51 -5.29
N CYS A 257 1.25 21.35 -4.61
CA CYS A 257 -0.02 20.94 -5.22
C CYS A 257 -1.22 21.77 -4.70
N PRO A 258 -1.14 23.11 -4.56
CA PRO A 258 -2.27 23.94 -4.10
C PRO A 258 -3.54 23.66 -4.89
N ALA A 259 -4.69 23.67 -4.19
CA ALA A 259 -6.01 23.48 -4.77
C ALA A 259 -6.23 24.38 -5.98
#